data_AF-A0A4D7H1N9-F1
#
_entry.id   AF-A0A4D7H1N9-F1
#
_cell.length_a   1.000
_cell.length_b   1.000
_cell.length_c   1.000
_cell.angle_alpha   90.00
_cell.angle_beta   90.00
_cell.angle_gamma   90.00
#
_symmetry.space_group_name_H-M   'P 1'
#
loop_
_entity.id
_entity.type
_entity.pdbx_description
1 polymer ?
#
loop_
_entity_poly.entity_id
_entity_poly.type
_entity_poly.pdbx_seq_one_letter_code
_entity_poly.pdbx_strand_id
1 'polypeptide(L)'
;MADCPESSNVRDLLALHHVGPKTAHALDAADVTDDDVRRKRVSYTELVDAGVNPGVAARIRRAHSLSWSFESSGQDLERRSAQVRGLGDAERAWVAASSGDWESHEVTADDSDDEWPRSEPPTFDVAETDGSGESAAAEAAWRAQSRPTPLTVLDSVDDEDAALLAEAGIVSVRSLTTANPEHVADVLELDATTVRRWHAAACRHRR
;
A
#
# COMPACT_ATOMS: atom_id res chain seq x y z
N MET A 1 -15.38 39.86 -36.19
CA MET A 1 -14.88 38.86 -35.23
C MET A 1 -15.88 37.73 -35.26
N ALA A 2 -15.59 36.71 -36.05
CA ALA A 2 -16.49 35.59 -36.25
C ALA A 2 -16.62 34.83 -34.92
N ASP A 3 -17.86 34.61 -34.50
CA ASP A 3 -18.24 33.65 -33.48
C ASP A 3 -17.79 32.28 -34.00
N CYS A 4 -16.65 31.77 -33.52
CA CYS A 4 -16.24 30.40 -33.81
C CYS A 4 -17.33 29.50 -33.21
N PRO A 5 -18.01 28.65 -33.99
CA PRO A 5 -19.01 27.76 -33.42
C PRO A 5 -18.30 26.91 -32.36
N GLU A 6 -18.68 27.05 -31.09
CA GLU A 6 -18.25 26.11 -30.06
C GLU A 6 -18.53 24.70 -30.57
N SER A 7 -17.47 23.89 -30.69
CA SER A 7 -17.54 22.49 -31.08
C SER A 7 -18.62 21.80 -30.23
N SER A 8 -19.47 20.95 -30.82
CA SER A 8 -20.48 20.20 -30.04
C SER A 8 -19.83 19.49 -28.85
N ASN A 9 -18.63 18.96 -29.05
CA ASN A 9 -17.81 18.34 -28.02
C ASN A 9 -17.53 19.27 -26.81
N VAL A 10 -17.19 20.55 -27.05
CA VAL A 10 -16.97 21.52 -25.95
C VAL A 10 -18.24 21.69 -25.11
N ARG A 11 -19.42 21.74 -25.74
CA ARG A 11 -20.70 21.85 -25.04
C ARG A 11 -21.01 20.60 -24.23
N ASP A 12 -20.74 19.43 -24.78
CA ASP A 12 -20.96 18.14 -24.10
C ASP A 12 -19.99 17.96 -22.91
N LEU A 13 -18.73 18.36 -23.06
CA LEU A 13 -17.73 18.39 -21.99
C LEU A 13 -18.12 19.34 -20.85
N LEU A 14 -18.69 20.51 -21.16
CA LEU A 14 -19.17 21.48 -20.17
C LEU A 14 -20.31 20.93 -19.30
N ALA A 15 -21.02 19.89 -19.74
CA ALA A 15 -22.05 19.23 -18.94
C ALA A 15 -21.47 18.26 -17.87
N LEU A 16 -20.17 17.95 -17.93
CA LEU A 16 -19.51 17.08 -16.96
C LEU A 16 -19.19 17.81 -15.66
N HIS A 17 -19.16 17.05 -14.56
CA HIS A 17 -18.94 17.62 -13.25
C HIS A 17 -17.48 18.09 -13.10
N HIS A 18 -17.30 19.33 -12.63
CA HIS A 18 -16.01 20.00 -12.46
C HIS A 18 -15.26 20.35 -13.76
N VAL A 19 -15.91 20.29 -14.92
CA VAL A 19 -15.35 20.77 -16.19
C VAL A 19 -15.82 22.22 -16.43
N GLY A 20 -14.86 23.16 -16.51
CA GLY A 20 -15.13 24.55 -16.88
C GLY A 20 -14.71 24.85 -18.33
N PRO A 21 -15.03 26.03 -18.89
CA PRO A 21 -14.75 26.37 -20.30
C PRO A 21 -13.30 26.16 -20.71
N LYS A 22 -12.35 26.61 -19.87
CA LYS A 22 -10.92 26.41 -20.13
C LYS A 22 -10.52 24.92 -20.17
N THR A 23 -11.11 24.11 -19.31
CA THR A 23 -10.88 22.65 -19.27
C THR A 23 -11.53 21.96 -20.46
N ALA A 24 -12.75 22.36 -20.83
CA ALA A 24 -13.44 21.82 -22.00
C ALA A 24 -12.65 22.08 -23.29
N HIS A 25 -12.12 23.29 -23.48
CA HIS A 25 -11.25 23.58 -24.62
C HIS A 25 -9.92 22.83 -24.60
N ALA A 26 -9.33 22.61 -23.41
CA ALA A 26 -8.11 21.82 -23.29
C ALA A 26 -8.33 20.35 -23.67
N LEU A 27 -9.48 19.78 -23.26
CA LEU A 27 -9.87 18.42 -23.60
C LEU A 27 -10.24 18.28 -25.09
N ASP A 28 -11.00 19.24 -25.64
CA ASP A 28 -11.33 19.28 -27.08
C ASP A 28 -10.07 19.38 -27.95
N ALA A 29 -9.09 20.20 -27.55
CA ALA A 29 -7.81 20.29 -28.24
C ALA A 29 -6.98 18.99 -28.18
N ALA A 30 -7.25 18.13 -27.19
CA ALA A 30 -6.63 16.82 -27.03
C ALA A 30 -7.49 15.67 -27.62
N ASP A 31 -8.56 15.99 -28.35
CA ASP A 31 -9.53 15.02 -28.91
C ASP A 31 -10.19 14.12 -27.85
N VAL A 32 -10.25 14.60 -26.61
CA VAL A 32 -10.94 13.91 -25.51
C VAL A 32 -12.41 14.29 -25.54
N THR A 33 -13.29 13.29 -25.63
CA THR A 33 -14.74 13.49 -25.65
C THR A 33 -15.38 13.26 -24.28
N ASP A 34 -16.64 13.71 -24.12
CA ASP A 34 -17.39 13.44 -22.90
C ASP A 34 -17.64 11.94 -22.69
N ASP A 35 -17.82 11.21 -23.79
CA ASP A 35 -17.97 9.76 -23.80
C ASP A 35 -16.73 9.06 -23.22
N ASP A 36 -15.54 9.53 -23.54
CA ASP A 36 -14.30 8.95 -23.01
C ASP A 36 -14.20 9.12 -21.49
N VAL A 37 -14.67 10.25 -20.96
CA VAL A 37 -14.75 10.47 -19.50
C VAL A 37 -15.82 9.57 -18.88
N ARG A 38 -17.01 9.44 -19.49
CA ARG A 38 -18.10 8.61 -18.97
C ARG A 38 -17.79 7.12 -19.00
N ARG A 39 -17.13 6.66 -20.07
CA ARG A 39 -16.69 5.27 -20.27
C ARG A 39 -15.36 4.96 -19.61
N LYS A 40 -14.75 5.94 -18.93
CA LYS A 40 -13.48 5.81 -18.19
C LYS A 40 -12.34 5.34 -19.09
N ARG A 41 -12.28 5.90 -20.31
CA ARG A 41 -11.20 5.72 -21.28
C ARG A 41 -10.10 6.77 -21.15
N VAL A 42 -10.23 7.68 -20.17
CA VAL A 42 -9.22 8.69 -19.84
C VAL A 42 -8.79 8.52 -18.39
N SER A 43 -7.49 8.65 -18.16
CA SER A 43 -6.85 8.60 -16.85
C SER A 43 -6.47 9.98 -16.34
N TYR A 44 -6.12 10.07 -15.05
CA TYR A 44 -5.66 11.34 -14.47
C TYR A 44 -4.43 11.91 -15.18
N THR A 45 -3.46 11.06 -15.52
CA THR A 45 -2.24 11.51 -16.21
C THR A 45 -2.57 12.09 -17.58
N GLU A 46 -3.44 11.46 -18.36
CA GLU A 46 -3.88 11.98 -19.65
C GLU A 46 -4.63 13.31 -19.52
N LEU A 47 -5.44 13.50 -18.47
CA LEU A 47 -6.05 14.81 -18.21
C LEU A 47 -5.00 15.90 -17.96
N VAL A 48 -3.97 15.60 -17.17
CA VAL A 48 -2.90 16.56 -16.87
C VAL A 48 -2.04 16.84 -18.10
N ASP A 49 -1.74 15.82 -18.91
CA ASP A 49 -0.95 15.96 -20.13
C ASP A 49 -1.74 16.68 -21.25
N ALA A 50 -3.07 16.56 -21.26
CA ALA A 50 -3.98 17.41 -22.06
C ALA A 50 -4.01 18.89 -21.58
N GLY A 51 -3.26 19.25 -20.53
CA GLY A 51 -3.16 20.61 -20.02
C GLY A 51 -4.24 20.99 -19.00
N VAL A 52 -5.02 20.03 -18.49
CA VAL A 52 -5.94 20.29 -17.39
C VAL A 52 -5.14 20.54 -16.11
N ASN A 53 -5.55 21.56 -15.35
CA ASN A 53 -4.91 21.85 -14.06
C ASN A 53 -4.98 20.60 -13.14
N PRO A 54 -3.88 20.18 -12.49
CA PRO A 54 -3.83 18.98 -11.66
C PRO A 54 -4.92 18.90 -10.58
N GLY A 55 -5.27 20.03 -9.95
CA GLY A 55 -6.32 20.09 -8.95
C GLY A 55 -7.72 19.84 -9.52
N VAL A 56 -7.97 20.30 -10.75
CA VAL A 56 -9.22 20.06 -11.48
C VAL A 56 -9.27 18.63 -11.99
N ALA A 57 -8.19 18.13 -12.59
CA ALA A 57 -8.05 16.73 -12.99
C ALA A 57 -8.30 15.78 -11.81
N ALA A 58 -7.79 16.10 -10.63
CA ALA A 58 -8.04 15.32 -9.41
C ALA A 58 -9.50 15.36 -8.95
N ARG A 59 -10.26 16.44 -9.21
CA ARG A 59 -11.70 16.50 -8.93
C ARG A 59 -12.50 15.70 -9.95
N ILE A 60 -12.20 15.86 -11.24
CA ILE A 60 -12.83 15.10 -12.33
C ILE A 60 -12.63 13.60 -12.11
N ARG A 61 -11.41 13.17 -11.81
CA ARG A 61 -11.08 11.77 -11.48
C ARG A 61 -11.94 11.21 -10.36
N ARG A 62 -12.12 11.95 -9.26
CA ARG A 62 -12.94 11.50 -8.13
C ARG A 62 -14.43 11.45 -8.49
N ALA A 63 -14.93 12.45 -9.22
CA ALA A 63 -16.34 12.54 -9.62
C ALA A 63 -16.72 11.44 -10.62
N HIS A 64 -15.83 11.12 -11.57
CA HIS A 64 -16.08 10.14 -12.64
C HIS A 64 -15.42 8.77 -12.38
N SER A 65 -14.79 8.59 -11.21
CA SER A 65 -14.08 7.36 -10.81
C SER A 65 -13.06 6.89 -11.86
N LEU A 66 -12.28 7.82 -12.40
CA LEU A 66 -11.25 7.54 -13.40
C LEU A 66 -10.02 6.90 -12.77
N SER A 67 -9.32 6.07 -13.55
CA SER A 67 -8.03 5.49 -13.20
C SER A 67 -6.95 6.58 -13.07
N TRP A 68 -5.90 6.29 -12.31
CA TRP A 68 -4.77 7.21 -12.19
C TRP A 68 -3.95 7.26 -13.48
N SER A 69 -3.65 6.08 -14.04
CA SER A 69 -3.03 5.81 -15.34
C SER A 69 -3.55 4.47 -15.88
N PHE A 70 -3.56 4.25 -17.22
CA PHE A 70 -3.94 2.95 -17.81
C PHE A 70 -2.79 1.97 -17.93
N GLU A 71 -1.59 2.50 -18.17
CA GLU A 71 -0.36 1.73 -18.16
C GLU A 71 0.45 2.16 -16.94
N SER A 72 0.84 1.18 -16.10
CA SER A 72 1.99 1.33 -15.22
C SER A 72 3.27 1.15 -16.04
N SER A 73 3.36 1.78 -17.22
CA SER A 73 4.59 1.81 -18.01
C SER A 73 5.58 2.73 -17.28
N GLY A 74 6.86 2.36 -17.22
CA GLY A 74 7.88 2.92 -16.32
C GLY A 74 8.07 4.44 -16.30
N GLN A 75 7.43 5.17 -17.21
CA GLN A 75 7.49 6.64 -17.32
C GLN A 75 6.80 7.37 -16.15
N ASP A 76 5.72 6.82 -15.55
CA ASP A 76 5.07 7.42 -14.36
C ASP A 76 5.98 7.32 -13.12
N LEU A 77 6.72 6.22 -13.01
CA LEU A 77 7.71 5.99 -11.96
C LEU A 77 8.90 6.96 -12.08
N GLU A 78 9.46 7.15 -13.27
CA GLU A 78 10.54 8.10 -13.57
C GLU A 78 10.16 9.55 -13.19
N ARG A 79 8.92 9.96 -13.55
CA ARG A 79 8.43 11.30 -13.24
C ARG A 79 8.22 11.51 -11.73
N ARG A 80 7.68 10.50 -11.04
CA ARG A 80 7.49 10.55 -9.58
C ARG A 80 8.81 10.47 -8.82
N SER A 81 9.76 9.66 -9.28
CA SER A 81 11.09 9.55 -8.65
C SER A 81 11.85 10.88 -8.77
N ALA A 82 11.76 11.57 -9.91
CA ALA A 82 12.32 12.91 -10.09
C ALA A 82 11.66 13.98 -9.20
N GLN A 83 10.41 13.78 -8.80
CA GLN A 83 9.66 14.71 -7.93
C GLN A 83 9.94 14.50 -6.44
N VAL A 84 10.51 13.35 -6.06
CA VAL A 84 11.02 13.09 -4.71
C VAL A 84 12.35 13.83 -4.52
N ARG A 85 12.30 15.01 -3.89
CA ARG A 85 13.51 15.66 -3.37
C ARG A 85 13.90 15.06 -2.02
N GLY A 86 15.18 14.73 -1.86
CA GLY A 86 15.74 14.24 -0.59
C GLY A 86 16.48 12.91 -0.70
N LEU A 87 16.57 12.30 -1.89
CA LEU A 87 17.34 11.07 -2.09
C LEU A 87 18.85 11.36 -1.98
N GLY A 88 19.49 10.80 -0.95
CA GLY A 88 20.93 10.87 -0.74
C GLY A 88 21.70 10.17 -1.87
N ASP A 89 22.99 10.45 -2.01
CA ASP A 89 23.82 9.87 -3.09
C ASP A 89 23.83 8.33 -3.07
N ALA A 90 23.84 7.74 -1.88
CA ALA A 90 23.79 6.29 -1.69
C ALA A 90 22.47 5.68 -2.20
N GLU A 91 21.35 6.37 -1.99
CA GLU A 91 20.04 5.89 -2.40
C GLU A 91 19.83 6.10 -3.92
N ARG A 92 20.36 7.19 -4.50
CA ARG A 92 20.40 7.37 -5.97
C ARG A 92 21.23 6.32 -6.68
N ALA A 93 22.37 5.93 -6.11
CA ALA A 93 23.20 4.85 -6.65
C ALA A 93 22.45 3.51 -6.64
N TRP A 94 21.69 3.24 -5.58
CA TRP A 94 20.90 2.01 -5.46
C TRP A 94 19.73 1.95 -6.46
N VAL A 95 19.03 3.06 -6.69
CA VAL A 95 17.95 3.13 -7.69
C VAL A 95 18.47 2.94 -9.12
N ALA A 96 19.60 3.57 -9.47
CA ALA A 96 20.20 3.45 -10.81
C ALA A 96 20.69 2.02 -11.11
N ALA A 97 21.14 1.28 -10.09
CA ALA A 97 21.52 -0.12 -10.23
C ALA A 97 20.30 -1.04 -10.45
N SER A 98 19.11 -0.65 -9.97
CA SER A 98 17.89 -1.46 -10.05
C SER A 98 16.99 -1.12 -11.25
N SER A 99 17.25 -0.02 -11.96
CA SER A 99 16.40 0.45 -13.07
C SER A 99 16.64 -0.23 -14.42
N GLY A 100 17.62 -1.13 -14.56
CA GLY A 100 18.01 -1.72 -15.85
C GLY A 100 17.65 -3.20 -16.07
N ASP A 101 17.24 -3.94 -15.03
CA ASP A 101 17.17 -5.42 -15.09
C ASP A 101 15.74 -5.98 -15.29
N TRP A 102 14.73 -5.12 -15.44
CA TRP A 102 13.34 -5.56 -15.53
C TRP A 102 12.77 -5.63 -16.95
N GLU A 103 13.45 -5.07 -17.97
CA GLU A 103 12.91 -4.92 -19.34
C GLU A 103 13.67 -5.73 -20.42
N SER A 104 14.70 -6.49 -20.05
CA SER A 104 15.48 -7.32 -21.00
C SER A 104 15.11 -8.80 -20.92
N HIS A 105 13.85 -9.13 -21.21
CA HIS A 105 13.46 -10.49 -21.58
C HIS A 105 12.57 -10.42 -22.82
N GLU A 106 13.22 -10.33 -23.98
CA GLU A 106 12.57 -10.58 -25.26
C GLU A 106 12.15 -12.05 -25.31
N VAL A 107 10.87 -12.32 -25.10
CA VAL A 107 10.33 -13.68 -25.21
C VAL A 107 10.17 -14.00 -26.70
N THR A 108 11.22 -14.51 -27.32
CA THR A 108 11.06 -15.24 -28.59
C THR A 108 10.31 -16.53 -28.29
N ALA A 109 9.07 -16.61 -28.75
CA ALA A 109 8.24 -17.80 -28.66
C ALA A 109 8.87 -18.92 -29.49
N ASP A 110 9.57 -19.83 -28.82
CA ASP A 110 9.83 -21.19 -29.29
C ASP A 110 9.37 -22.17 -28.21
N ASP A 111 8.55 -23.10 -28.64
CA ASP A 111 7.84 -24.11 -27.85
C ASP A 111 8.87 -25.13 -27.34
N SER A 112 9.23 -25.07 -26.07
CA SER A 112 9.97 -26.14 -25.38
C SER A 112 9.73 -26.07 -23.88
N ASP A 113 9.22 -27.18 -23.35
CA ASP A 113 8.83 -27.45 -21.97
C ASP A 113 9.73 -26.84 -20.87
N ASP A 114 9.06 -26.32 -19.84
CA ASP A 114 9.48 -26.21 -18.43
C ASP A 114 10.94 -26.53 -18.07
N GLU A 115 11.87 -25.62 -18.40
CA GLU A 115 13.18 -25.54 -17.73
C GLU A 115 13.42 -24.06 -17.38
N TRP A 116 13.09 -23.68 -16.15
CA TRP A 116 13.56 -22.42 -15.58
C TRP A 116 15.08 -22.34 -15.81
N PRO A 117 15.61 -21.29 -16.46
CA PRO A 117 17.04 -21.19 -16.67
C PRO A 117 17.67 -21.09 -15.28
N ARG A 118 18.34 -22.18 -14.86
CA ARG A 118 19.30 -22.13 -13.77
C ARG A 118 20.47 -21.31 -14.30
N SER A 119 20.35 -19.99 -14.25
CA SER A 119 21.51 -19.11 -14.32
C SER A 119 22.47 -19.61 -13.25
N GLU A 120 23.63 -20.08 -13.68
CA GLU A 120 24.71 -20.39 -12.74
C GLU A 120 24.90 -19.14 -11.88
N PRO A 121 24.78 -19.26 -10.55
CA PRO A 121 24.90 -18.11 -9.70
C PRO A 121 26.27 -17.48 -9.97
N PRO A 122 26.36 -16.16 -10.15
CA PRO A 122 27.65 -15.50 -10.22
C PRO A 122 28.47 -15.97 -9.03
N THR A 123 29.69 -16.44 -9.28
CA THR A 123 30.68 -16.70 -8.24
C THR A 123 31.07 -15.36 -7.64
N PHE A 124 30.18 -14.80 -6.82
CA PHE A 124 30.56 -13.91 -5.77
C PHE A 124 31.49 -14.74 -4.89
N ASP A 125 32.70 -14.23 -4.65
CA ASP A 125 33.44 -14.61 -3.46
C ASP A 125 32.43 -14.54 -2.32
N VAL A 126 32.03 -15.73 -1.84
CA VAL A 126 31.22 -15.85 -0.65
C VAL A 126 32.07 -15.18 0.41
N ALA A 127 31.73 -13.93 0.72
CA ALA A 127 32.04 -13.39 2.01
C ALA A 127 31.44 -14.43 2.96
N GLU A 128 32.32 -15.22 3.57
CA GLU A 128 32.00 -16.09 4.68
C GLU A 128 31.36 -15.15 5.71
N THR A 129 30.04 -15.02 5.64
CA THR A 129 29.27 -14.69 6.81
C THR A 129 29.51 -15.90 7.68
N ASP A 130 30.45 -15.76 8.60
CA ASP A 130 30.47 -16.62 9.75
C ASP A 130 29.03 -16.63 10.25
N GLY A 131 28.50 -17.79 10.61
CA GLY A 131 27.18 -17.85 11.24
C GLY A 131 27.22 -17.20 12.63
N SER A 132 27.96 -16.11 12.83
CA SER A 132 27.96 -15.30 14.03
C SER A 132 26.52 -14.91 14.25
N GLY A 133 25.93 -15.53 15.28
CA GLY A 133 24.55 -15.35 15.71
C GLY A 133 24.22 -13.92 16.17
N GLU A 134 25.01 -12.93 15.75
CA GLU A 134 24.77 -11.50 15.90
C GLU A 134 23.57 -11.05 15.05
N SER A 135 23.38 -11.61 13.84
CA SER A 135 22.16 -11.42 13.04
C SER A 135 20.94 -12.04 13.71
N ALA A 136 21.07 -13.27 14.22
CA ALA A 136 20.02 -13.96 14.97
C ALA A 136 19.73 -13.28 16.31
N ALA A 137 20.73 -12.73 17.00
CA ALA A 137 20.59 -11.98 18.25
C ALA A 137 19.96 -10.61 18.00
N ALA A 138 20.33 -9.91 16.92
CA ALA A 138 19.70 -8.67 16.49
C ALA A 138 18.22 -8.90 16.11
N GLU A 139 17.92 -9.98 15.40
CA GLU A 139 16.56 -10.38 15.07
C GLU A 139 15.76 -10.78 16.33
N ALA A 140 16.35 -11.53 17.25
CA ALA A 140 15.74 -11.88 18.52
C ALA A 140 15.45 -10.63 19.38
N ALA A 141 16.37 -9.67 19.40
CA ALA A 141 16.19 -8.38 20.08
C ALA A 141 15.06 -7.57 19.43
N TRP A 142 14.97 -7.54 18.10
CA TRP A 142 13.88 -6.87 17.39
C TRP A 142 12.52 -7.53 17.65
N ARG A 143 12.45 -8.87 17.67
CA ARG A 143 11.24 -9.59 18.04
C ARG A 143 10.86 -9.34 19.50
N ALA A 144 11.82 -9.29 20.42
CA ALA A 144 11.55 -8.98 21.82
C ALA A 144 10.98 -7.56 21.99
N GLN A 145 11.51 -6.58 21.26
CA GLN A 145 11.01 -5.19 21.29
C GLN A 145 9.63 -5.04 20.63
N SER A 146 9.34 -5.86 19.62
CA SER A 146 8.08 -5.83 18.87
C SER A 146 6.99 -6.73 19.46
N ARG A 147 7.30 -7.48 20.53
CA ARG A 147 6.36 -8.39 21.17
C ARG A 147 5.35 -7.60 22.02
N PRO A 148 4.04 -7.86 21.86
CA PRO A 148 3.02 -7.32 22.76
C PRO A 148 3.32 -7.70 24.21
N THR A 149 3.00 -6.82 25.17
CA THR A 149 3.14 -7.11 26.61
C THR A 149 2.35 -8.38 26.96
N PRO A 150 3.02 -9.44 27.44
CA PRO A 150 2.37 -10.72 27.73
C PRO A 150 1.47 -10.61 28.96
N LEU A 151 0.49 -11.51 29.07
CA LEU A 151 -0.49 -11.52 30.18
C LEU A 151 0.12 -11.88 31.53
N THR A 152 1.20 -12.66 31.54
CA THR A 152 1.93 -13.10 32.74
C THR A 152 2.61 -11.96 33.49
N VAL A 153 2.62 -10.74 32.94
CA VAL A 153 3.03 -9.52 33.65
C VAL A 153 1.97 -9.08 34.67
N LEU A 154 0.72 -9.54 34.54
CA LEU A 154 -0.36 -9.22 35.47
C LEU A 154 -0.33 -10.22 36.64
N ASP A 155 -0.09 -9.75 37.87
CA ASP A 155 -0.08 -10.60 39.07
C ASP A 155 -1.39 -11.37 39.31
N SER A 156 -2.47 -10.95 38.65
CA SER A 156 -3.78 -11.61 38.74
C SER A 156 -3.98 -12.76 37.75
N VAL A 157 -3.07 -12.96 36.80
CA VAL A 157 -3.13 -13.98 35.74
C VAL A 157 -1.88 -14.83 35.86
N ASP A 158 -2.04 -16.09 36.24
CA ASP A 158 -0.91 -17.04 36.24
C ASP A 158 -0.67 -17.64 34.85
N ASP A 159 0.34 -18.51 34.73
CA ASP A 159 0.70 -19.15 33.46
C ASP A 159 -0.41 -20.07 32.92
N GLU A 160 -1.23 -20.66 33.81
CA GLU A 160 -2.35 -21.54 33.43
C GLU A 160 -3.53 -20.71 32.90
N ASP A 161 -3.87 -19.63 33.59
CA ASP A 161 -4.85 -18.64 33.16
C ASP A 161 -4.45 -17.99 31.83
N ALA A 162 -3.16 -17.68 31.65
CA ALA A 162 -2.63 -17.13 30.40
C ALA A 162 -2.74 -18.12 29.24
N ALA A 163 -2.52 -19.42 29.49
CA ALA A 163 -2.71 -20.46 28.49
C ALA A 163 -4.19 -20.60 28.09
N LEU A 164 -5.12 -20.57 29.07
CA LEU A 164 -6.56 -20.58 28.80
C LEU A 164 -7.02 -19.37 27.99
N LEU A 165 -6.53 -18.17 28.31
CA LEU A 165 -6.82 -16.96 27.54
C LEU A 165 -6.27 -17.03 26.12
N ALA A 166 -5.14 -17.72 25.90
CA ALA A 166 -4.59 -17.94 24.57
C ALA A 166 -5.49 -18.81 23.68
N GLU A 167 -6.25 -19.76 24.24
CA GLU A 167 -7.26 -20.54 23.50
C GLU A 167 -8.38 -19.64 22.93
N ALA A 168 -8.72 -18.54 23.62
CA ALA A 168 -9.63 -17.51 23.12
C ALA A 168 -8.93 -16.47 22.22
N GLY A 169 -7.66 -16.67 21.85
CA GLY A 169 -6.86 -15.72 21.05
C GLY A 169 -6.36 -14.50 21.82
N ILE A 170 -6.46 -14.50 23.15
CA ILE A 170 -6.06 -13.39 24.01
C ILE A 170 -4.67 -13.67 24.57
N VAL A 171 -3.64 -13.20 23.86
CA VAL A 171 -2.23 -13.47 24.21
C VAL A 171 -1.49 -12.26 24.82
N SER A 172 -2.15 -11.12 24.98
CA SER A 172 -1.50 -9.88 25.44
C SER A 172 -2.41 -8.98 26.26
N VAL A 173 -1.81 -8.13 27.10
CA VAL A 173 -2.52 -7.14 27.94
C VAL A 173 -3.41 -6.24 27.09
N ARG A 174 -2.93 -5.80 25.92
CA ARG A 174 -3.72 -4.98 24.99
C ARG A 174 -4.94 -5.74 24.48
N SER A 175 -4.77 -6.99 24.05
CA SER A 175 -5.88 -7.83 23.57
C SER A 175 -6.94 -8.01 24.66
N LEU A 176 -6.50 -8.27 25.90
CA LEU A 176 -7.39 -8.42 27.05
C LEU A 176 -8.16 -7.13 27.36
N THR A 177 -7.53 -5.95 27.25
CA THR A 177 -8.26 -4.67 27.45
C THR A 177 -9.35 -4.41 26.40
N THR A 178 -9.19 -4.93 25.18
CA THR A 178 -10.14 -4.75 24.08
C THR A 178 -11.20 -5.84 23.99
N ALA A 179 -10.97 -6.99 24.64
CA ALA A 179 -11.90 -8.10 24.65
C ALA A 179 -13.14 -7.81 25.51
N ASN A 180 -14.27 -8.43 25.16
CA ASN A 180 -15.48 -8.39 25.96
C ASN A 180 -15.40 -9.48 27.05
N PRO A 181 -15.32 -9.13 28.35
CA PRO A 181 -15.11 -10.10 29.42
C PRO A 181 -16.26 -11.11 29.56
N GLU A 182 -17.50 -10.73 29.23
CA GLU A 182 -18.64 -11.68 29.29
C GLU A 182 -18.52 -12.75 28.21
N HIS A 183 -18.14 -12.34 27.01
CA HIS A 183 -18.00 -13.26 25.89
C HIS A 183 -16.81 -14.20 26.09
N VAL A 184 -15.70 -13.71 26.66
CA VAL A 184 -14.55 -14.54 27.00
C VAL A 184 -14.88 -15.55 28.10
N ALA A 185 -15.65 -15.14 29.10
CA ALA A 185 -16.14 -16.03 30.15
C ALA A 185 -17.04 -17.14 29.58
N ASP A 186 -17.95 -16.79 28.66
CA ASP A 186 -18.83 -17.74 27.98
C ASP A 186 -18.04 -18.75 27.12
N VAL A 187 -17.11 -18.28 26.29
CA VAL A 187 -16.31 -19.11 25.39
C VAL A 187 -15.37 -20.06 26.15
N LEU A 188 -14.79 -19.60 27.25
CA LEU A 188 -13.86 -20.41 28.06
C LEU A 188 -14.57 -21.17 29.19
N GLU A 189 -15.90 -21.07 29.29
CA GLU A 189 -16.72 -21.64 30.38
C GLU A 189 -16.20 -21.25 31.78
N LEU A 190 -15.70 -20.01 31.92
CA LEU A 190 -15.12 -19.46 33.14
C LEU A 190 -16.11 -18.55 33.89
N ASP A 191 -15.83 -18.32 35.18
CA ASP A 191 -16.57 -17.34 35.96
C ASP A 191 -16.33 -15.91 35.45
N ALA A 192 -17.42 -15.20 35.12
CA ALA A 192 -17.35 -13.85 34.57
C ALA A 192 -16.71 -12.84 35.54
N THR A 193 -16.78 -13.05 36.85
CA THR A 193 -16.14 -12.17 37.84
C THR A 193 -14.62 -12.28 37.75
N THR A 194 -14.11 -13.49 37.56
CA THR A 194 -12.68 -13.75 37.35
C THR A 194 -12.17 -13.04 36.09
N VAL A 195 -12.87 -13.19 34.96
CA VAL A 195 -12.46 -12.54 33.69
C VAL A 195 -12.55 -11.01 33.79
N ARG A 196 -13.58 -10.46 34.45
CA ARG A 196 -13.68 -9.00 34.72
C ARG A 196 -12.52 -8.51 35.59
N ARG A 197 -12.06 -9.29 36.56
CA ARG A 197 -10.91 -8.95 37.41
C ARG A 197 -9.63 -8.85 36.58
N TRP A 198 -9.40 -9.80 35.68
CA TRP A 198 -8.27 -9.77 34.74
C TRP A 198 -8.34 -8.59 33.77
N HIS A 199 -9.52 -8.32 33.21
CA HIS A 199 -9.75 -7.14 32.35
C HIS A 199 -9.43 -5.83 33.09
N ALA A 200 -9.92 -5.68 34.33
CA ALA A 200 -9.65 -4.52 35.14
C ALA A 200 -8.15 -4.38 35.49
N ALA A 201 -7.44 -5.50 35.74
CA ALA A 201 -6.00 -5.51 35.96
C ALA A 201 -5.23 -5.05 34.70
N ALA A 202 -5.61 -5.54 33.53
CA ALA A 202 -5.04 -5.13 32.25
C ALA A 202 -5.25 -3.63 31.98
N CYS A 203 -6.46 -3.11 32.27
CA CYS A 203 -6.77 -1.68 32.16
C CYS A 203 -5.94 -0.81 33.12
N ARG A 204 -5.66 -1.29 34.33
CA ARG A 204 -4.77 -0.60 35.28
C ARG A 204 -3.32 -0.60 34.81
N HIS A 205 -2.84 -1.69 34.23
CA HIS A 205 -1.46 -1.81 33.74
C HIS A 205 -1.14 -0.88 32.57
N ARG A 206 -2.14 -0.53 31.74
CA ARG A 206 -1.95 0.37 30.58
C ARG A 206 -2.15 1.87 30.88
N ARG A 207 -2.51 2.22 32.12
CA ARG A 207 -2.69 3.62 32.55
C ARG A 207 -1.41 4.15 33.18
#